data_AF-A0A918DUF7-F1
#
_entry.id   AF-A0A918DUF7-F1
#
_cell.length_a   1.000
_cell.length_b   1.000
_cell.length_c   1.000
_cell.angle_alpha   90.00
_cell.angle_beta   90.00
_cell.angle_gamma   90.00
#
_symmetry.space_group_name_H-M   'P 1'
#
loop_
_entity.id
_entity.type
_entity.pdbx_description
1 polymer ?
#
loop_
_entity_poly.entity_id
_entity_poly.type
_entity_poly.pdbx_seq_one_letter_code
_entity_poly.pdbx_strand_id
1 'polypeptide(L)'
;MLKDRAPTQSELEFVCIDELVPADHLLRKIYKTVDFGFIHELVKDLYCSDNGRPALDPTLLFKLLFLGYLYGVRSERQLMRDVQVNVAYRWFLGLNLTDKVPDASTLSQNRRRRFNESEVYQQIFDEIVLQAMRKKLVSGQILYTDSTHLKANANKNKWIKARAASSSRDYLEALDQAVEEDRLAHGKKPLPPRSSEPETRDIKQSTTDPDSGYMVRDGKPKGFFYLDHRTVDGRCNIITDVHLTPGIVHDRLSYLERLDRQQKRFGFDVQSVGLDAGYFTAGICKGLEDRQIYGVIG
;
A
#
# COMPACT_ATOMS: atom_id res chain seq x y z
N MET A 1 -10.41 -50.26 27.12
CA MET A 1 -11.64 -49.92 27.83
C MET A 1 -12.07 -48.53 27.37
N LEU A 2 -13.14 -48.41 26.59
CA LEU A 2 -13.67 -47.11 26.17
C LEU A 2 -14.28 -46.45 27.42
N LYS A 3 -13.83 -45.24 27.78
CA LYS A 3 -14.49 -44.46 28.82
C LYS A 3 -15.64 -43.69 28.19
N ASP A 4 -16.84 -43.89 28.70
CA ASP A 4 -17.97 -43.02 28.38
C ASP A 4 -17.65 -41.61 28.89
N ARG A 5 -17.68 -40.64 27.98
CA ARG A 5 -17.34 -39.25 28.28
C ARG A 5 -18.63 -38.54 28.70
N ALA A 6 -18.70 -38.13 29.95
CA ALA A 6 -19.80 -37.30 30.43
C ALA A 6 -19.83 -35.97 29.65
N PRO A 7 -21.02 -35.37 29.43
CA PRO A 7 -21.14 -34.08 28.76
C PRO A 7 -20.50 -32.97 29.61
N THR A 8 -19.35 -32.48 29.19
CA THR A 8 -18.59 -31.42 29.88
C THR A 8 -19.01 -30.00 29.46
N GLN A 9 -20.01 -29.85 28.59
CA GLN A 9 -20.39 -28.56 27.98
C GLN A 9 -20.87 -27.50 28.99
N SER A 10 -21.21 -27.89 30.21
CA SER A 10 -21.74 -27.01 31.26
C SER A 10 -20.79 -26.86 32.46
N GLU A 11 -19.58 -27.43 32.40
CA GLU A 11 -18.60 -27.32 33.49
C GLU A 11 -17.94 -25.93 33.47
N LEU A 12 -17.72 -25.37 34.66
CA LEU A 12 -16.99 -24.12 34.83
C LEU A 12 -15.50 -24.40 34.85
N GLU A 13 -14.77 -23.83 33.90
CA GLU A 13 -13.32 -23.93 33.80
C GLU A 13 -12.65 -22.57 34.04
N PHE A 14 -11.59 -22.55 34.85
CA PHE A 14 -10.71 -21.39 35.01
C PHE A 14 -9.50 -21.58 34.10
N VAL A 15 -9.38 -20.76 33.06
CA VAL A 15 -8.36 -20.90 32.01
C VAL A 15 -7.56 -19.62 31.83
N CYS A 16 -6.26 -19.75 31.59
CA CYS A 16 -5.39 -18.67 31.11
C CYS A 16 -5.39 -18.67 29.58
N ILE A 17 -5.84 -17.58 28.95
CA ILE A 17 -5.92 -17.51 27.48
C ILE A 17 -4.56 -17.69 26.82
N ASP A 18 -3.48 -17.23 27.47
CA ASP A 18 -2.13 -17.43 26.97
C ASP A 18 -1.81 -18.93 26.86
N GLU A 19 -2.16 -19.75 27.85
CA GLU A 19 -1.88 -21.18 27.82
C GLU A 19 -2.69 -21.95 26.76
N LEU A 20 -3.81 -21.39 26.30
CA LEU A 20 -4.66 -22.00 25.26
C LEU A 20 -4.08 -21.86 23.85
N VAL A 21 -3.10 -20.98 23.64
CA VAL A 21 -2.49 -20.76 22.33
C VAL A 21 -1.10 -21.40 22.31
N PRO A 22 -0.85 -22.42 21.44
CA PRO A 22 0.44 -23.10 21.36
C PRO A 22 1.61 -22.15 21.23
N ALA A 23 2.72 -22.42 21.93
CA ALA A 23 3.90 -21.55 21.98
C ALA A 23 4.54 -21.28 20.61
N ASP A 24 4.43 -22.25 19.68
CA ASP A 24 4.98 -22.19 18.33
C ASP A 24 4.00 -21.61 17.29
N HIS A 25 2.79 -21.22 17.71
CA HIS A 25 1.76 -20.67 16.83
C HIS A 25 2.24 -19.41 16.10
N LEU A 26 1.87 -19.27 14.82
CA LEU A 26 2.29 -18.16 13.96
C LEU A 26 2.00 -16.78 14.57
N LEU A 27 0.81 -16.58 15.12
CA LEU A 27 0.42 -15.31 15.73
C LEU A 27 1.30 -14.91 16.92
N ARG A 28 1.88 -15.88 17.66
CA ARG A 28 2.86 -15.57 18.71
C ARG A 28 4.15 -15.03 18.13
N LYS A 29 4.63 -15.63 17.04
CA LYS A 29 5.81 -15.16 16.32
C LYS A 29 5.60 -13.73 15.80
N ILE A 30 4.44 -13.47 15.20
CA ILE A 30 4.09 -12.14 14.70
C ILE A 30 3.98 -11.13 15.84
N TYR A 31 3.21 -11.44 16.89
CA TYR A 31 3.02 -10.53 18.04
C TYR A 31 4.35 -10.18 18.72
N LYS A 32 5.27 -11.14 18.85
CA LYS A 32 6.61 -10.89 19.40
C LYS A 32 7.48 -10.02 18.49
N THR A 33 7.24 -10.05 17.18
CA THR A 33 8.14 -9.46 16.18
C THR A 33 7.65 -8.11 15.67
N VAL A 34 6.35 -7.89 15.57
CA VAL A 34 5.78 -6.64 15.03
C VAL A 34 5.23 -5.83 16.20
N ASP A 35 5.75 -4.62 16.36
CA ASP A 35 5.18 -3.67 17.30
C ASP A 35 3.99 -2.95 16.65
N PHE A 36 2.83 -3.05 17.27
CA PHE A 36 1.60 -2.39 16.81
C PHE A 36 1.25 -1.17 17.67
N GLY A 37 1.99 -0.90 18.75
CA GLY A 37 1.66 0.15 19.72
C GLY A 37 1.69 1.56 19.13
N PHE A 38 2.49 1.78 18.09
CA PHE A 38 2.59 3.08 17.40
C PHE A 38 1.27 3.53 16.75
N ILE A 39 0.37 2.59 16.42
CA ILE A 39 -0.87 2.89 15.69
C ILE A 39 -1.78 3.81 16.51
N HIS A 40 -1.85 3.61 17.82
CA HIS A 40 -2.71 4.40 18.69
C HIS A 40 -2.34 5.88 18.65
N GLU A 41 -1.05 6.20 18.83
CA GLU A 41 -0.59 7.59 18.77
C GLU A 41 -0.72 8.18 17.36
N LEU A 42 -0.48 7.37 16.32
CA LEU A 42 -0.56 7.83 14.93
C LEU A 42 -1.96 8.36 14.56
N VAL A 43 -3.01 7.73 15.08
CA VAL A 43 -4.40 8.09 14.72
C VAL A 43 -5.12 8.88 15.78
N LYS A 44 -4.48 9.18 16.92
CA LYS A 44 -5.09 9.79 18.10
C LYS A 44 -5.92 11.04 17.79
N ASP A 45 -5.41 11.91 16.93
CA ASP A 45 -6.07 13.17 16.54
C ASP A 45 -7.35 12.96 15.73
N LEU A 46 -7.56 11.76 15.18
CA LEU A 46 -8.81 11.37 14.50
C LEU A 46 -9.90 10.92 15.47
N TYR A 47 -9.62 10.87 16.77
CA TYR A 47 -10.54 10.42 17.82
C TYR A 47 -10.78 11.53 18.84
N CYS A 48 -12.04 11.66 19.26
CA CYS A 48 -12.42 12.55 20.34
C CYS A 48 -12.03 11.92 21.69
N SER A 49 -11.42 12.70 22.57
CA SER A 49 -10.94 12.25 23.87
C SER A 49 -12.04 12.06 24.90
N ASP A 50 -13.13 12.81 24.82
CA ASP A 50 -14.05 13.03 25.94
C ASP A 50 -15.54 12.96 25.58
N ASN A 51 -15.90 12.76 24.31
CA ASN A 51 -17.30 12.78 23.89
C ASN A 51 -17.68 11.59 22.98
N GLY A 52 -18.94 11.18 23.10
CA GLY A 52 -19.58 10.15 22.29
C GLY A 52 -19.38 8.73 22.78
N ARG A 53 -19.81 7.76 21.96
CA ARG A 53 -19.64 6.34 22.24
C ARG A 53 -18.15 5.97 22.13
N PRO A 54 -17.56 5.27 23.12
CA PRO A 54 -16.18 4.79 23.02
C PRO A 54 -15.94 4.04 21.72
N ALA A 55 -14.92 4.46 20.99
CA ALA A 55 -14.52 3.81 19.76
C ALA A 55 -13.81 2.47 20.07
N LEU A 56 -13.80 1.58 19.08
CA LEU A 56 -12.93 0.41 19.13
C LEU A 56 -11.47 0.87 19.09
N ASP A 57 -10.62 0.25 19.90
CA ASP A 57 -9.17 0.50 19.86
C ASP A 57 -8.64 0.42 18.42
N PRO A 58 -8.01 1.48 17.90
CA PRO A 58 -7.48 1.49 16.53
C PRO A 58 -6.43 0.40 16.28
N THR A 59 -5.67 0.02 17.31
CA THR A 59 -4.67 -1.05 17.20
C THR A 59 -5.36 -2.39 16.99
N LEU A 60 -6.40 -2.69 17.77
CA LEU A 60 -7.25 -3.86 17.58
C LEU A 60 -7.93 -3.86 16.21
N LEU A 61 -8.44 -2.71 15.76
CA LEU A 61 -9.06 -2.56 14.44
C LEU A 61 -8.08 -2.93 13.31
N PHE A 62 -6.83 -2.44 13.38
CA PHE A 62 -5.80 -2.79 12.41
C PHE A 62 -5.44 -4.27 12.46
N LYS A 63 -5.27 -4.84 13.66
CA LYS A 63 -4.97 -6.27 13.85
C LYS A 63 -6.09 -7.16 13.30
N LEU A 64 -7.35 -6.75 13.39
CA LEU A 64 -8.48 -7.45 12.76
C LEU A 64 -8.30 -7.51 11.24
N LEU A 65 -8.05 -6.37 10.59
CA LEU A 65 -7.80 -6.32 9.15
C LEU A 65 -6.59 -7.19 8.77
N PHE A 66 -5.51 -7.08 9.55
CA PHE A 66 -4.30 -7.88 9.37
C PHE A 66 -4.59 -9.38 9.43
N LEU A 67 -5.37 -9.86 10.42
CA LEU A 67 -5.81 -11.26 10.49
C LEU A 67 -6.60 -11.69 9.25
N GLY A 68 -7.51 -10.82 8.78
CA GLY A 68 -8.30 -11.07 7.57
C GLY A 68 -7.42 -11.30 6.35
N TYR A 69 -6.41 -10.45 6.13
CA TYR A 69 -5.47 -10.62 5.03
C TYR A 69 -4.53 -11.82 5.23
N LEU A 70 -3.99 -12.01 6.45
CA LEU A 70 -3.04 -13.08 6.77
C LEU A 70 -3.63 -14.47 6.51
N TYR A 71 -4.89 -14.68 6.88
CA TYR A 71 -5.58 -15.96 6.71
C TYR A 71 -6.49 -16.02 5.47
N GLY A 72 -6.46 -14.98 4.62
CA GLY A 72 -7.23 -14.94 3.37
C GLY A 72 -8.75 -14.86 3.57
N VAL A 73 -9.23 -14.36 4.71
CA VAL A 73 -10.65 -14.19 5.01
C VAL A 73 -11.18 -12.93 4.31
N ARG A 74 -11.90 -13.14 3.20
CA ARG A 74 -12.40 -12.04 2.34
C ARG A 74 -13.65 -11.34 2.87
N SER A 75 -14.31 -11.88 3.89
CA SER A 75 -15.55 -11.35 4.44
C SER A 75 -15.33 -10.88 5.87
N GLU A 76 -15.55 -9.58 6.12
CA GLU A 76 -15.48 -9.02 7.48
C GLU A 76 -16.48 -9.70 8.43
N ARG A 77 -17.65 -10.14 7.92
CA ARG A 77 -18.61 -10.92 8.71
C ARG A 77 -18.08 -12.30 9.07
N GLN A 78 -17.39 -12.96 8.13
CA GLN A 78 -16.74 -14.24 8.41
C GLN A 78 -15.60 -14.05 9.42
N LEU A 79 -14.80 -13.00 9.26
CA LEU A 79 -13.73 -12.68 10.20
C LEU A 79 -14.25 -12.51 11.63
N MET A 80 -15.37 -11.80 11.84
CA MET A 80 -15.96 -11.68 13.18
C MET A 80 -16.45 -13.04 13.73
N ARG A 81 -17.00 -13.92 12.87
CA ARG A 81 -17.38 -15.28 13.29
C ARG A 81 -16.16 -16.10 13.68
N ASP A 82 -15.07 -15.99 12.94
CA ASP A 82 -13.82 -16.68 13.25
C ASP A 82 -13.24 -16.19 14.57
N VAL A 83 -13.22 -14.86 14.81
CA VAL A 83 -12.80 -14.27 16.09
C VAL A 83 -13.70 -14.71 17.26
N GLN A 84 -14.98 -14.99 17.00
CA GLN A 84 -15.90 -15.47 18.04
C GLN A 84 -15.51 -16.86 18.56
N VAL A 85 -14.98 -17.73 17.71
CA VAL A 85 -14.71 -19.14 18.05
C VAL A 85 -13.22 -19.49 18.15
N ASN A 86 -12.33 -18.66 17.61
CA ASN A 86 -10.91 -18.93 17.53
C ASN A 86 -10.14 -18.22 18.66
N VAL A 87 -9.68 -19.00 19.64
CA VAL A 87 -8.93 -18.49 20.80
C VAL A 87 -7.62 -17.80 20.40
N ALA A 88 -6.91 -18.30 19.37
CA ALA A 88 -5.67 -17.67 18.90
C ALA A 88 -5.91 -16.27 18.31
N TYR A 89 -7.05 -16.06 17.66
CA TYR A 89 -7.43 -14.73 17.15
C TYR A 89 -7.71 -13.78 18.30
N ARG A 90 -8.49 -14.22 19.30
CA ARG A 90 -8.79 -13.43 20.49
C ARG A 90 -7.53 -13.05 21.25
N TRP A 91 -6.62 -14.01 21.46
CA TRP A 91 -5.31 -13.79 22.07
C TRP A 91 -4.50 -12.72 21.31
N PHE A 92 -4.41 -12.82 19.98
CA PHE A 92 -3.66 -11.85 19.17
C PHE A 92 -4.24 -10.44 19.23
N LEU A 93 -5.57 -10.36 19.34
CA LEU A 93 -6.33 -9.11 19.46
C LEU A 93 -6.34 -8.54 20.88
N GLY A 94 -5.90 -9.30 21.89
CA GLY A 94 -5.99 -8.91 23.29
C GLY A 94 -7.42 -8.96 23.86
N LEU A 95 -8.29 -9.82 23.29
CA LEU A 95 -9.66 -10.02 23.75
C LEU A 95 -9.74 -11.19 24.74
N ASN A 96 -10.48 -11.00 25.84
CA ASN A 96 -10.86 -12.08 26.74
C ASN A 96 -11.85 -13.04 26.07
N LEU A 97 -12.05 -14.24 26.63
CA LEU A 97 -13.04 -15.20 26.11
C LEU A 97 -14.49 -14.68 26.19
N THR A 98 -14.77 -13.85 27.19
CA THR A 98 -16.10 -13.27 27.46
C THR A 98 -16.34 -11.94 26.75
N ASP A 99 -15.29 -11.30 26.21
CA ASP A 99 -15.44 -10.01 25.55
C ASP A 99 -16.38 -10.10 24.34
N LYS A 100 -17.13 -9.03 24.09
CA LYS A 100 -17.97 -8.98 22.89
C LYS A 100 -17.10 -8.74 21.65
N VAL A 101 -17.25 -9.59 20.65
CA VAL A 101 -16.59 -9.37 19.35
C VAL A 101 -17.19 -8.13 18.67
N PRO A 102 -16.37 -7.24 18.07
CA PRO A 102 -16.88 -6.09 17.33
C PRO A 102 -17.84 -6.49 16.21
N ASP A 103 -18.76 -5.60 15.86
CA ASP A 103 -19.60 -5.82 14.69
C ASP A 103 -18.80 -5.56 13.40
N ALA A 104 -19.02 -6.40 12.38
CA ALA A 104 -18.33 -6.30 11.09
C ALA A 104 -18.48 -4.91 10.44
N SER A 105 -19.61 -4.22 10.65
CA SER A 105 -19.81 -2.87 10.13
C SER A 105 -18.77 -1.87 10.63
N THR A 106 -18.18 -2.10 11.81
CA THR A 106 -17.18 -1.22 12.43
C THR A 106 -15.97 -1.04 11.52
N LEU A 107 -15.48 -2.11 10.88
CA LEU A 107 -14.37 -2.05 9.93
C LEU A 107 -14.72 -1.19 8.73
N SER A 108 -15.87 -1.48 8.10
CA SER A 108 -16.35 -0.75 6.92
C SER A 108 -16.65 0.74 7.18
N GLN A 109 -17.14 1.10 8.37
CA GLN A 109 -17.45 2.48 8.73
C GLN A 109 -16.19 3.28 9.05
N ASN A 110 -15.21 2.70 9.76
CA ASN A 110 -13.93 3.38 10.01
C ASN A 110 -13.18 3.64 8.70
N ARG A 111 -13.13 2.66 7.79
CA ARG A 111 -12.51 2.83 6.47
C ARG A 111 -13.11 4.01 5.70
N ARG A 112 -14.45 4.10 5.66
CA ARG A 112 -15.15 5.18 4.92
C ARG A 112 -15.05 6.55 5.57
N ARG A 113 -15.12 6.63 6.89
CA ARG A 113 -15.31 7.91 7.59
C ARG A 113 -14.03 8.51 8.17
N ARG A 114 -13.03 7.69 8.52
CA ARG A 114 -11.84 8.17 9.24
C ARG A 114 -10.55 8.09 8.42
N PHE A 115 -10.39 7.05 7.62
CA PHE A 115 -9.10 6.74 7.00
C PHE A 115 -9.04 6.95 5.48
N ASN A 116 -10.16 7.20 4.80
CA ASN A 116 -10.20 7.23 3.34
C ASN A 116 -9.45 8.42 2.73
N GLU A 117 -9.37 9.53 3.46
CA GLU A 117 -8.76 10.79 3.02
C GLU A 117 -7.49 11.13 3.81
N SER A 118 -6.91 10.15 4.51
CA SER A 118 -5.74 10.36 5.34
C SER A 118 -4.55 9.52 4.89
N GLU A 119 -3.35 10.04 5.16
CA GLU A 119 -2.08 9.36 4.92
C GLU A 119 -1.81 8.20 5.90
N VAL A 120 -2.79 7.85 6.76
CA VAL A 120 -2.62 6.89 7.85
C VAL A 120 -2.15 5.53 7.34
N TYR A 121 -2.72 5.02 6.25
CA TYR A 121 -2.29 3.72 5.70
C TYR A 121 -0.83 3.75 5.22
N GLN A 122 -0.42 4.84 4.56
CA GLN A 122 0.95 5.02 4.11
C GLN A 122 1.91 5.15 5.31
N GLN A 123 1.51 5.91 6.34
CA GLN A 123 2.31 6.08 7.55
C GLN A 123 2.47 4.76 8.33
N ILE A 124 1.41 3.95 8.43
CA ILE A 124 1.47 2.61 9.02
C ILE A 124 2.44 1.73 8.22
N PHE A 125 2.31 1.72 6.90
CA PHE A 125 3.21 0.95 6.03
C PHE A 125 4.67 1.38 6.22
N ASP A 126 4.94 2.69 6.20
CA ASP A 126 6.28 3.25 6.40
C ASP A 126 6.86 2.85 7.77
N GLU A 127 6.07 2.88 8.85
CA GLU A 127 6.55 2.47 10.18
C GLU A 127 6.87 0.98 10.24
N ILE A 128 6.14 0.12 9.52
CA ILE A 128 6.48 -1.30 9.39
C ILE A 128 7.81 -1.48 8.64
N VAL A 129 8.06 -0.70 7.58
CA VAL A 129 9.36 -0.69 6.89
C VAL A 129 10.47 -0.21 7.84
N LEU A 130 10.23 0.84 8.62
CA LEU A 130 11.19 1.34 9.63
C LEU A 130 11.48 0.28 10.70
N GLN A 131 10.48 -0.48 11.16
CA GLN A 131 10.70 -1.62 12.06
C GLN A 131 11.59 -2.69 11.41
N ALA A 132 11.39 -3.00 10.14
CA ALA A 132 12.23 -3.95 9.40
C ALA A 132 13.67 -3.44 9.24
N MET A 133 13.86 -2.14 8.98
CA MET A 133 15.16 -1.48 8.93
C MET A 133 15.89 -1.54 10.28
N ARG A 134 15.20 -1.25 11.39
CA ARG A 134 15.77 -1.38 12.76
C ARG A 134 16.27 -2.80 13.04
N LYS A 135 15.67 -3.80 12.39
CA LYS A 135 16.07 -5.21 12.46
C LYS A 135 17.06 -5.65 11.38
N LYS A 136 17.58 -4.72 10.59
CA LYS A 136 18.54 -4.95 9.50
C LYS A 136 18.03 -5.92 8.43
N LEU A 137 16.71 -5.95 8.20
CA LEU A 137 16.07 -6.74 7.15
C LEU A 137 15.99 -6.00 5.82
N VAL A 138 16.10 -4.67 5.85
CA VAL A 138 16.08 -3.80 4.68
C VAL A 138 17.44 -3.10 4.60
N SER A 139 18.08 -3.13 3.43
CA SER A 139 19.36 -2.44 3.20
C SER A 139 19.19 -1.03 2.64
N GLY A 140 18.19 -0.84 1.76
CA GLY A 140 18.03 0.37 0.95
C GLY A 140 19.02 0.49 -0.21
N GLN A 141 19.90 -0.50 -0.44
CA GLN A 141 21.00 -0.38 -1.42
C GLN A 141 20.62 -0.88 -2.81
N ILE A 142 19.92 -2.01 -2.88
CA ILE A 142 19.51 -2.64 -4.14
C ILE A 142 18.00 -2.74 -4.13
N LEU A 143 17.35 -2.04 -5.06
CA LEU A 143 15.90 -1.96 -5.15
C LEU A 143 15.40 -2.56 -6.47
N TYR A 144 14.30 -3.29 -6.41
CA TYR A 144 13.63 -3.84 -7.59
C TYR A 144 12.23 -3.26 -7.69
N THR A 145 11.88 -2.66 -8.82
CA THR A 145 10.56 -2.05 -9.01
C THR A 145 9.83 -2.67 -10.19
N ASP A 146 8.58 -3.04 -9.97
CA ASP A 146 7.67 -3.58 -10.99
C ASP A 146 6.26 -3.04 -10.76
N SER A 147 5.43 -3.07 -11.81
CA SER A 147 4.05 -2.62 -11.77
C SER A 147 3.07 -3.72 -12.19
N THR A 148 2.01 -3.93 -11.40
CA THR A 148 0.97 -4.94 -11.69
C THR A 148 -0.39 -4.30 -11.88
N HIS A 149 -1.14 -4.77 -12.87
CA HIS A 149 -2.50 -4.28 -13.14
C HIS A 149 -3.49 -4.95 -12.17
N LEU A 150 -4.16 -4.13 -11.37
CA LEU A 150 -5.23 -4.56 -10.47
C LEU A 150 -6.58 -4.22 -11.08
N LYS A 151 -7.45 -5.22 -11.24
CA LYS A 151 -8.79 -5.00 -11.78
C LYS A 151 -9.63 -4.21 -10.78
N ALA A 152 -10.13 -3.05 -11.22
CA ALA A 152 -11.05 -2.26 -10.41
C ALA A 152 -12.41 -2.97 -10.28
N ASN A 153 -13.10 -2.73 -9.17
CA ASN A 153 -14.46 -3.25 -8.98
C ASN A 153 -15.49 -2.34 -9.67
N ALA A 154 -15.33 -2.17 -10.98
CA ALA A 154 -16.12 -1.28 -11.81
C ALA A 154 -16.56 -1.97 -13.10
N ASN A 155 -17.81 -1.73 -13.50
CA ASN A 155 -18.35 -2.28 -14.73
C ASN A 155 -17.79 -1.51 -15.94
N LYS A 156 -17.11 -2.22 -16.86
CA LYS A 156 -16.52 -1.65 -18.08
C LYS A 156 -17.51 -0.95 -19.02
N ASN A 157 -18.82 -1.19 -18.86
CA ASN A 157 -19.88 -0.59 -19.67
C ASN A 157 -20.57 0.61 -18.99
N LYS A 158 -20.27 0.89 -17.71
CA LYS A 158 -20.85 2.03 -16.98
C LYS A 158 -19.80 3.14 -16.81
N TRP A 159 -19.85 4.12 -17.71
CA TRP A 159 -18.86 5.20 -17.75
C TRP A 159 -19.43 6.48 -18.36
N ILE A 160 -18.78 7.60 -18.04
CA ILE A 160 -19.02 8.91 -18.63
C ILE A 160 -17.76 9.39 -19.38
N LYS A 161 -17.92 10.27 -20.37
CA LYS A 161 -16.79 10.94 -21.00
C LYS A 161 -16.29 12.03 -20.06
N ALA A 162 -15.01 11.98 -19.72
CA ALA A 162 -14.33 13.03 -18.97
C ALA A 162 -13.13 13.52 -19.78
N ARG A 163 -12.82 14.83 -19.68
CA ARG A 163 -11.60 15.40 -20.26
C ARG A 163 -10.49 15.30 -19.22
N ALA A 164 -9.38 14.67 -19.60
CA ALA A 164 -8.18 14.64 -18.79
C ALA A 164 -7.02 15.32 -19.52
N ALA A 165 -6.25 16.13 -18.79
CA ALA A 165 -5.00 16.69 -19.29
C ALA A 165 -3.96 15.58 -19.44
N SER A 166 -3.19 15.59 -20.53
CA SER A 166 -2.07 14.67 -20.71
C SER A 166 -0.86 15.11 -19.84
N SER A 167 -0.42 14.23 -18.93
CA SER A 167 0.70 14.47 -17.99
C SER A 167 2.10 14.22 -18.58
N SER A 168 2.24 14.00 -19.88
CA SER A 168 3.54 13.69 -20.53
C SER A 168 4.54 14.87 -20.55
N ARG A 169 4.35 15.90 -19.73
CA ARG A 169 5.06 17.19 -19.83
C ARG A 169 6.33 17.26 -19.02
N ASP A 170 6.39 16.64 -17.85
CA ASP A 170 7.46 16.89 -16.88
C ASP A 170 8.85 16.52 -17.44
N TYR A 171 8.95 15.42 -18.18
CA TYR A 171 10.20 15.04 -18.86
C TYR A 171 10.56 15.97 -20.03
N LEU A 172 9.57 16.44 -20.79
CA LEU A 172 9.80 17.36 -21.90
C LEU A 172 10.23 18.74 -21.39
N GLU A 173 9.66 19.19 -20.29
CA GLU A 173 10.01 20.46 -19.64
C GLU A 173 11.44 20.41 -19.07
N ALA A 174 11.83 19.32 -18.42
CA ALA A 174 13.21 19.12 -17.96
C ALA A 174 14.21 19.04 -19.14
N LEU A 175 13.81 18.48 -20.28
CA LEU A 175 14.63 18.46 -21.49
C LEU A 175 14.76 19.86 -22.10
N ASP A 176 13.67 20.62 -22.19
CA ASP A 176 13.67 21.99 -22.70
C ASP A 176 14.52 22.91 -21.80
N GLN A 177 14.47 22.75 -20.48
CA GLN A 177 15.36 23.45 -19.54
C GLN A 177 16.83 23.10 -19.77
N ALA A 178 17.17 21.81 -19.89
CA ALA A 178 18.56 21.39 -20.15
C ALA A 178 19.09 21.91 -21.50
N VAL A 179 18.23 21.97 -22.53
CA VAL A 179 18.57 22.57 -23.82
C VAL A 179 18.82 24.07 -23.67
N GLU A 180 18.00 24.77 -22.88
CA GLU A 180 18.17 26.19 -22.64
C GLU A 180 19.46 26.50 -21.86
N GLU A 181 19.78 25.72 -20.83
CA GLU A 181 21.06 25.79 -20.09
C GLU A 181 22.28 25.57 -21.00
N ASP A 182 22.24 24.54 -21.86
CA ASP A 182 23.31 24.28 -22.83
C ASP A 182 23.46 25.44 -23.83
N ARG A 183 22.35 26.02 -24.28
CA ARG A 183 22.36 27.18 -25.19
C ARG A 183 22.95 28.41 -24.52
N LEU A 184 22.58 28.69 -23.27
CA LEU A 184 23.16 29.76 -22.47
C LEU A 184 24.68 29.56 -22.29
N ALA A 185 25.11 28.34 -21.94
CA ALA A 185 26.52 28.01 -21.78
C ALA A 185 27.33 28.21 -23.09
N HIS A 186 26.70 27.97 -24.24
CA HIS A 186 27.30 28.15 -25.56
C HIS A 186 26.99 29.52 -26.22
N GLY A 187 26.43 30.47 -25.48
CA GLY A 187 26.13 31.83 -25.98
C GLY A 187 25.08 31.88 -27.11
N LYS A 188 24.25 30.85 -27.25
CA LYS A 188 23.17 30.77 -28.23
C LYS A 188 21.90 31.42 -27.67
N LYS A 189 21.10 32.01 -28.55
CA LYS A 189 19.82 32.64 -28.18
C LYS A 189 18.80 31.59 -27.69
N PRO A 190 17.89 31.93 -26.75
CA PRO A 190 16.82 31.05 -26.31
C PRO A 190 15.99 30.50 -27.45
N LEU A 191 15.49 29.27 -27.31
CA LEU A 191 14.50 28.74 -28.24
C LEU A 191 13.14 29.42 -28.01
N PRO A 192 12.32 29.63 -29.06
CA PRO A 192 10.97 30.13 -28.87
C PRO A 192 10.17 29.12 -28.01
N PRO A 193 9.40 29.60 -27.03
CA PRO A 193 8.63 28.71 -26.16
C PRO A 193 7.65 27.90 -27.00
N ARG A 194 7.63 26.57 -26.80
CA ARG A 194 6.60 25.73 -27.39
C ARG A 194 5.28 26.03 -26.70
N SER A 195 4.39 26.77 -27.37
CA SER A 195 3.00 26.87 -26.96
C SER A 195 2.32 25.52 -27.18
N SER A 196 2.32 24.66 -26.17
CA SER A 196 1.34 23.59 -26.12
C SER A 196 0.50 23.81 -24.89
N GLU A 197 -0.78 24.10 -25.08
CA GLU A 197 -1.78 23.84 -24.05
C GLU A 197 -1.82 22.33 -23.81
N PRO A 198 -2.11 21.85 -22.58
CA PRO A 198 -2.21 20.42 -22.33
C PRO A 198 -3.20 19.83 -23.32
N GLU A 199 -2.74 18.89 -24.15
CA GLU A 199 -3.65 18.15 -25.01
C GLU A 199 -4.68 17.48 -24.09
N THR A 200 -5.91 17.97 -24.18
CA THR A 200 -7.03 17.40 -23.46
C THR A 200 -7.52 16.22 -24.27
N ARG A 201 -7.58 15.07 -23.62
CA ARG A 201 -8.03 13.82 -24.23
C ARG A 201 -9.28 13.33 -23.53
N ASP A 202 -10.23 12.88 -24.33
CA ASP A 202 -11.45 12.25 -23.84
C ASP A 202 -11.10 10.86 -23.31
N ILE A 203 -11.30 10.67 -22.00
CA ILE A 203 -11.13 9.38 -21.33
C ILE A 203 -12.48 8.82 -20.88
N LYS A 204 -12.54 7.50 -20.72
CA LYS A 204 -13.69 6.84 -20.07
C LYS A 204 -13.45 6.87 -18.57
N GLN A 205 -14.30 7.58 -17.84
CA GLN A 205 -14.29 7.61 -16.38
C GLN A 205 -15.43 6.74 -15.84
N SER A 206 -15.13 5.89 -14.85
CA SER A 206 -16.15 5.05 -14.23
C SER A 206 -17.14 5.89 -13.42
N THR A 207 -18.41 5.51 -13.46
CA THR A 207 -19.42 6.10 -12.55
C THR A 207 -19.36 5.53 -11.13
N THR A 208 -18.69 4.40 -10.93
CA THR A 208 -18.61 3.71 -9.63
C THR A 208 -17.26 3.91 -8.97
N ASP A 209 -16.19 4.01 -9.76
CA ASP A 209 -14.81 4.11 -9.28
C ASP A 209 -14.03 5.13 -10.14
N PRO A 210 -14.25 6.45 -9.94
CA PRO A 210 -13.74 7.50 -10.83
C PRO A 210 -12.21 7.57 -10.92
N ASP A 211 -11.50 7.04 -9.91
CA ASP A 211 -10.03 7.04 -9.82
C ASP A 211 -9.38 5.91 -10.63
N SER A 212 -10.17 4.94 -11.09
CA SER A 212 -9.70 3.86 -11.95
C SER A 212 -9.47 4.32 -13.40
N GLY A 213 -8.46 3.75 -14.05
CA GLY A 213 -8.15 4.03 -15.46
C GLY A 213 -8.77 3.00 -16.40
N TYR A 214 -9.39 3.44 -17.49
CA TYR A 214 -9.88 2.53 -18.52
C TYR A 214 -8.76 2.06 -19.43
N MET A 215 -8.33 0.80 -19.26
CA MET A 215 -7.23 0.22 -20.03
C MET A 215 -7.76 -0.50 -21.28
N VAL A 216 -7.12 -0.20 -22.43
CA VAL A 216 -7.24 -0.95 -23.68
C VAL A 216 -5.82 -1.33 -24.11
N ARG A 217 -5.41 -2.56 -23.83
CA ARG A 217 -4.10 -3.10 -24.23
C ARG A 217 -4.31 -4.37 -25.04
N ASP A 218 -3.56 -4.48 -26.14
CA ASP A 218 -3.68 -5.63 -27.03
C ASP A 218 -3.31 -6.94 -26.30
N GLY A 219 -4.08 -7.99 -26.54
CA GLY A 219 -3.94 -9.27 -25.82
C GLY A 219 -4.34 -9.29 -24.34
N LYS A 220 -4.77 -8.17 -23.73
CA LYS A 220 -5.22 -8.10 -22.32
C LYS A 220 -6.72 -7.78 -22.19
N PRO A 221 -7.37 -8.14 -21.06
CA PRO A 221 -8.77 -7.81 -20.82
C PRO A 221 -9.00 -6.29 -20.79
N LYS A 222 -9.98 -5.82 -21.57
CA LYS A 222 -10.43 -4.41 -21.54
C LYS A 222 -11.30 -4.14 -20.32
N GLY A 223 -11.07 -3.02 -19.64
CA GLY A 223 -11.86 -2.63 -18.46
C GLY A 223 -11.21 -1.53 -17.63
N PHE A 224 -11.76 -1.32 -16.43
CA PHE A 224 -11.21 -0.39 -15.44
C PHE A 224 -10.17 -1.09 -14.56
N PHE A 225 -9.01 -0.48 -14.43
CA PHE A 225 -7.86 -1.01 -13.69
C PHE A 225 -7.14 0.08 -12.90
N TYR A 226 -6.41 -0.35 -11.89
CA TYR A 226 -5.32 0.36 -11.25
C TYR A 226 -3.99 -0.25 -11.67
N LEU A 227 -2.94 0.52 -11.56
CA LEU A 227 -1.57 0.06 -11.70
C LEU A 227 -0.90 0.22 -10.33
N ASP A 228 -0.43 -0.91 -9.79
CA ASP A 228 0.21 -1.02 -8.49
C ASP A 228 1.71 -1.12 -8.69
N HIS A 229 2.41 -0.01 -8.44
CA HIS A 229 3.86 0.10 -8.49
C HIS A 229 4.43 -0.31 -7.15
N ARG A 230 5.29 -1.32 -7.15
CA ARG A 230 5.90 -1.85 -5.93
C ARG A 230 7.40 -1.85 -6.05
N THR A 231 8.06 -1.41 -4.98
CA THR A 231 9.52 -1.56 -4.83
C THR A 231 9.83 -2.54 -3.72
N VAL A 232 10.81 -3.40 -3.97
CA VAL A 232 11.29 -4.42 -3.05
C VAL A 232 12.78 -4.23 -2.81
N ASP A 233 13.20 -4.30 -1.55
CA ASP A 233 14.63 -4.33 -1.17
C ASP A 233 15.22 -5.73 -1.35
N GLY A 234 16.37 -5.79 -2.01
CA GLY A 234 17.04 -7.04 -2.39
C GLY A 234 17.65 -7.85 -1.25
N ARG A 235 17.70 -7.34 -0.01
CA ARG A 235 18.35 -8.06 1.11
C ARG A 235 17.50 -9.23 1.61
N CYS A 236 16.21 -8.98 1.86
CA CYS A 236 15.26 -9.97 2.38
C CYS A 236 13.92 -9.94 1.64
N ASN A 237 13.87 -9.33 0.45
CA ASN A 237 12.67 -9.21 -0.38
C ASN A 237 11.50 -8.54 0.34
N ILE A 238 11.80 -7.52 1.15
CA ILE A 238 10.79 -6.72 1.84
C ILE A 238 10.29 -5.62 0.90
N ILE A 239 8.97 -5.49 0.77
CA ILE A 239 8.36 -4.39 0.02
C ILE A 239 8.62 -3.09 0.80
N THR A 240 9.25 -2.11 0.16
CA THR A 240 9.61 -0.81 0.74
C THR A 240 8.79 0.34 0.17
N ASP A 241 8.11 0.14 -0.96
CA ASP A 241 7.21 1.14 -1.54
C ASP A 241 6.03 0.47 -2.23
N VAL A 242 4.87 1.10 -2.10
CA VAL A 242 3.63 0.76 -2.80
C VAL A 242 3.00 2.07 -3.25
N HIS A 243 2.65 2.16 -4.53
CA HIS A 243 2.00 3.34 -5.08
C HIS A 243 0.97 2.94 -6.13
N LEU A 244 -0.25 3.47 -6.01
CA LEU A 244 -1.34 3.17 -6.93
C LEU A 244 -1.56 4.34 -7.87
N THR A 245 -1.61 4.06 -9.17
CA THR A 245 -2.05 5.02 -10.19
C THR A 245 -3.25 4.47 -10.97
N PRO A 246 -4.03 5.31 -11.64
CA PRO A 246 -5.04 4.84 -12.60
C PRO A 246 -4.37 3.96 -13.68
N GLY A 247 -5.01 2.88 -14.11
CA GLY A 247 -4.44 1.92 -15.07
C GLY A 247 -4.18 2.45 -16.49
N ILE A 248 -4.48 3.73 -16.76
CA ILE A 248 -4.11 4.44 -18.00
C ILE A 248 -2.75 5.16 -17.88
N VAL A 249 -2.29 5.39 -16.64
CA VAL A 249 -1.01 6.03 -16.37
C VAL A 249 0.11 5.01 -16.61
N HIS A 250 1.13 5.43 -17.33
CA HIS A 250 2.31 4.61 -17.56
C HIS A 250 3.23 4.61 -16.33
N ASP A 251 3.69 3.42 -15.99
CA ASP A 251 4.68 3.03 -14.98
C ASP A 251 5.92 3.92 -14.91
N ARG A 252 6.50 4.24 -16.06
CA ARG A 252 7.67 5.14 -16.13
C ARG A 252 7.47 6.54 -15.56
N LEU A 253 6.24 7.04 -15.47
CA LEU A 253 5.98 8.44 -15.10
C LEU A 253 6.21 8.70 -13.61
N SER A 254 5.88 7.75 -12.75
CA SER A 254 6.00 7.90 -11.30
C SER A 254 7.33 7.39 -10.74
N TYR A 255 8.07 6.58 -11.50
CA TYR A 255 9.22 5.83 -10.98
C TYR A 255 10.27 6.68 -10.25
N LEU A 256 10.79 7.74 -10.89
CA LEU A 256 11.84 8.58 -10.28
C LEU A 256 11.34 9.30 -9.02
N GLU A 257 10.10 9.78 -9.02
CA GLU A 257 9.48 10.39 -7.83
C GLU A 257 9.37 9.38 -6.68
N ARG A 258 9.02 8.13 -6.99
CA ARG A 258 8.95 7.05 -5.98
C ARG A 258 10.33 6.66 -5.46
N LEU A 259 11.35 6.69 -6.30
CA LEU A 259 12.74 6.49 -5.88
C LEU A 259 13.19 7.60 -4.91
N ASP A 260 12.96 8.86 -5.28
CA ASP A 260 13.29 10.03 -4.45
C ASP A 260 12.55 10.01 -3.11
N ARG A 261 11.27 9.61 -3.13
CA ARG A 261 10.47 9.42 -1.91
C ARG A 261 11.15 8.42 -0.97
N GLN A 262 11.61 7.27 -1.47
CA GLN A 262 12.25 6.26 -0.64
C GLN A 262 13.58 6.74 -0.05
N GLN A 263 14.41 7.42 -0.85
CA GLN A 263 15.65 8.03 -0.36
C GLN A 263 15.36 9.07 0.74
N LYS A 264 14.38 9.95 0.54
CA LYS A 264 14.00 10.98 1.51
C LYS A 264 13.35 10.41 2.77
N ARG A 265 12.45 9.44 2.62
CA ARG A 265 11.64 8.91 3.72
C ARG A 265 12.43 7.98 4.62
N PHE A 266 13.24 7.10 4.02
CA PHE A 266 13.95 6.05 4.74
C PHE A 266 15.46 6.31 4.85
N GLY A 267 16.00 7.33 4.18
CA GLY A 267 17.43 7.58 4.16
C GLY A 267 18.21 6.51 3.39
N PHE A 268 17.59 5.91 2.37
CA PHE A 268 18.23 4.86 1.57
C PHE A 268 19.41 5.41 0.77
N ASP A 269 20.57 4.78 0.94
CA ASP A 269 21.73 4.92 0.08
C ASP A 269 21.60 3.94 -1.10
N VAL A 270 20.76 4.30 -2.06
CA VAL A 270 20.46 3.44 -3.22
C VAL A 270 21.67 3.43 -4.15
N GLN A 271 22.22 2.24 -4.39
CA GLN A 271 23.39 2.04 -5.24
C GLN A 271 23.00 1.44 -6.58
N SER A 272 22.00 0.57 -6.59
CA SER A 272 21.55 -0.12 -7.80
C SER A 272 20.05 -0.34 -7.82
N VAL A 273 19.48 -0.30 -9.02
CA VAL A 273 18.05 -0.57 -9.24
C VAL A 273 17.87 -1.59 -10.35
N GLY A 274 16.94 -2.52 -10.17
CA GLY A 274 16.48 -3.46 -11.19
C GLY A 274 15.07 -3.12 -11.65
N LEU A 275 14.88 -2.94 -12.95
CA LEU A 275 13.61 -2.53 -13.56
C LEU A 275 13.27 -3.41 -14.77
N ASP A 276 11.98 -3.49 -15.09
CA ASP A 276 11.52 -4.15 -16.32
C ASP A 276 11.77 -3.30 -17.58
N ALA A 277 11.69 -3.93 -18.75
CA ALA A 277 11.86 -3.27 -20.04
C ALA A 277 10.88 -2.11 -20.31
N GLY A 278 9.73 -2.07 -19.65
CA GLY A 278 8.75 -0.98 -19.70
C GLY A 278 9.29 0.34 -19.15
N TYR A 279 10.23 0.29 -18.20
CA TYR A 279 10.92 1.46 -17.66
C TYR A 279 12.07 1.97 -18.54
N PHE A 280 12.42 1.27 -19.63
CA PHE A 280 13.55 1.66 -20.48
C PHE A 280 13.24 2.93 -21.29
N THR A 281 13.55 4.09 -20.70
CA THR A 281 13.35 5.41 -21.30
C THR A 281 14.52 6.33 -21.02
N ALA A 282 14.83 7.23 -21.95
CA ALA A 282 15.91 8.19 -21.80
C ALA A 282 15.81 9.03 -20.51
N GLY A 283 14.59 9.39 -20.10
CA GLY A 283 14.38 10.16 -18.87
C GLY A 283 14.70 9.39 -17.60
N ILE A 284 14.35 8.10 -17.53
CA ILE A 284 14.73 7.25 -16.41
C ILE A 284 16.24 7.01 -16.41
N CYS A 285 16.83 6.69 -17.56
CA CYS A 285 18.27 6.47 -17.66
C CYS A 285 19.07 7.70 -17.20
N LYS A 286 18.70 8.90 -17.69
CA LYS A 286 19.31 10.16 -17.24
C LYS A 286 19.07 10.39 -15.76
N GLY A 287 17.83 10.21 -15.27
CA GLY A 287 17.50 10.40 -13.87
C GLY A 287 18.27 9.49 -12.92
N LEU A 288 18.59 8.26 -13.33
CA LEU A 288 19.44 7.34 -12.57
C LEU A 288 20.91 7.78 -12.63
N GLU A 289 21.40 8.22 -13.79
CA GLU A 289 22.77 8.73 -13.98
C GLU A 289 23.03 9.98 -13.14
N ASP A 290 22.10 10.95 -13.15
CA ASP A 290 22.17 12.18 -12.35
C ASP A 290 22.22 11.88 -10.83
N ARG A 291 21.62 10.76 -10.41
CA ARG A 291 21.64 10.26 -9.02
C ARG A 291 22.82 9.34 -8.73
N GLN A 292 23.67 9.06 -9.71
CA GLN A 292 24.79 8.12 -9.63
C GLN A 292 24.37 6.69 -9.23
N ILE A 293 23.18 6.28 -9.68
CA ILE A 293 22.60 4.96 -9.39
C ILE A 293 22.80 4.03 -10.58
N TYR A 294 23.32 2.83 -10.33
CA TYR A 294 23.48 1.82 -11.37
C TYR A 294 22.15 1.14 -11.72
N GLY A 295 21.60 1.45 -12.90
CA GLY A 295 20.35 0.85 -13.39
C GLY A 295 20.57 -0.40 -14.24
N VAL A 296 19.88 -1.49 -13.90
CA VAL A 296 19.74 -2.68 -14.76
C VAL A 296 18.28 -2.76 -15.21
N ILE A 297 18.05 -2.61 -16.52
CA ILE A 297 16.70 -2.56 -17.11
C ILE A 297 16.58 -3.70 -18.14
N GLY A 298 15.65 -4.63 -17.95
CA GLY A 298 15.58 -5.88 -18.72
C GLY A 298 14.17 -6.40 -18.99
#